data_AF-A0A2V7DMD8-F1
#
_entry.id   AF-A0A2V7DMD8-F1
#
_cell.length_a   1.000
_cell.length_b   1.000
_cell.length_c   1.000
_cell.angle_alpha   90.00
_cell.angle_beta   90.00
_cell.angle_gamma   90.00
#
_symmetry.space_group_name_H-M   'P 1'
#
loop_
_entity.id
_entity.type
_entity.pdbx_description
1 polymer ?
#
loop_
_entity_poly.entity_id
_entity_poly.type
_entity_poly.pdbx_seq_one_letter_code
_entity_poly.pdbx_strand_id
1 'polypeptide(L)'
;MDAGRAAGLLRWLEGEPADVADLAAQVAVTAVQRHGTTVCYGDHARRRRLLEFDRHETLLAALRWHDTTLAEARVRLPDRSWLLIEPHADFGASWGFSDRLWHADSIGAGGEALTLFEALDWANVDRIPTLAEPARLPAGAGATALNVIAALAGDQGRSVLRYSGPYPTEQLFITLLESFRYDPTTADPLAAFERGELDWHPAPHERVFTREGACVHLRERVEKVVWRAHAYHRPDVQGVGRYAPYRVRDVAGHVVCSLWALGTAVEDTLTLTNEGDVVGIVESLPPPPERGPIAGEVADGIGAIVAAVSAPPLAAAIRAAAHRLTLTWAPLHGELANVNGDTVCVSSRLRARLAVSLESSSDDARRDVALAMLTEVALLLGDVLRARAQASVAELSEPEQRALLETPAPDADTARAITAAVAALAARA
;
A
#
# COMPACT_ATOMS: atom_id res chain seq x y z
N MET A 1 1.08 24.17 30.29
CA MET A 1 -0.08 24.26 29.39
C MET A 1 -0.41 25.72 29.20
N ASP A 2 -0.47 26.22 27.96
CA ASP A 2 -1.15 27.49 27.71
C ASP A 2 -2.65 27.22 27.82
N ALA A 3 -3.33 27.81 28.79
CA ALA A 3 -4.69 27.42 29.21
C ALA A 3 -5.71 27.49 28.04
N GLY A 4 -5.42 28.29 27.01
CA GLY A 4 -6.23 28.38 25.80
C GLY A 4 -6.23 27.12 24.93
N ARG A 5 -5.15 26.33 24.90
CA ARG A 5 -5.06 25.10 24.07
C ARG A 5 -5.77 23.91 24.70
N ALA A 6 -5.72 23.77 26.03
CA ALA A 6 -6.49 22.75 26.74
C ALA A 6 -8.00 22.96 26.60
N ALA A 7 -8.47 24.22 26.66
CA ALA A 7 -9.86 24.59 26.42
C ALA A 7 -10.28 24.47 24.93
N GLY A 8 -9.33 24.45 24.00
CA GLY A 8 -9.56 24.15 22.58
C GLY A 8 -9.73 22.65 22.36
N LEU A 9 -8.85 21.84 22.95
CA LEU A 9 -8.90 20.37 22.89
C LEU A 9 -10.18 19.81 23.54
N LEU A 10 -10.65 20.41 24.65
CA LEU A 10 -11.88 20.02 25.33
C LEU A 10 -13.17 20.44 24.58
N ARG A 11 -13.17 21.58 23.86
CA ARG A 11 -14.28 21.97 22.97
C ARG A 11 -14.35 21.10 21.71
N TRP A 12 -13.19 20.61 21.24
CA TRP A 12 -13.08 19.72 20.10
C TRP A 12 -13.68 18.31 20.37
N LEU A 13 -13.66 17.87 21.63
CA LEU A 13 -14.21 16.59 22.07
C LEU A 13 -15.75 16.55 22.25
N GLU A 14 -16.44 17.68 22.01
CA GLU A 14 -17.90 17.72 22.11
C GLU A 14 -18.54 16.83 21.03
N GLY A 15 -18.95 15.62 21.42
CA GLY A 15 -19.57 14.62 20.55
C GLY A 15 -18.71 13.39 20.24
N GLU A 16 -17.45 13.37 20.69
CA GLU A 16 -16.58 12.19 20.61
C GLU A 16 -16.89 11.19 21.75
N PRO A 17 -16.56 9.89 21.60
CA PRO A 17 -16.79 8.91 22.67
C PRO A 17 -16.12 9.34 23.98
N ALA A 18 -16.76 9.07 25.11
CA ALA A 18 -16.28 9.47 26.45
C ALA A 18 -14.81 9.07 26.70
N ASP A 19 -14.40 7.92 26.16
CA ASP A 19 -13.04 7.40 26.28
C ASP A 19 -11.96 8.32 25.67
N VAL A 20 -12.28 9.09 24.62
CA VAL A 20 -11.32 10.03 24.01
C VAL A 20 -11.19 11.29 24.87
N ALA A 21 -12.30 11.73 25.49
CA ALA A 21 -12.30 12.88 26.39
C ALA A 21 -11.48 12.60 27.67
N ASP A 22 -11.55 11.38 28.18
CA ASP A 22 -10.76 10.94 29.33
C ASP A 22 -9.25 10.91 29.03
N LEU A 23 -8.85 10.60 27.79
CA LEU A 23 -7.45 10.68 27.38
C LEU A 23 -6.93 12.12 27.34
N ALA A 24 -7.75 13.06 26.87
CA ALA A 24 -7.37 14.48 26.84
C ALA A 24 -7.09 15.05 28.23
N ALA A 25 -7.89 14.64 29.23
CA ALA A 25 -7.68 15.06 30.62
C ALA A 25 -6.32 14.56 31.19
N GLN A 26 -5.76 13.50 30.62
CA GLN A 26 -4.47 12.92 31.04
C GLN A 26 -3.27 13.53 30.32
N VAL A 27 -3.46 14.44 29.37
CA VAL A 27 -2.36 15.03 28.60
C VAL A 27 -1.51 15.94 29.50
N ALA A 28 -0.23 15.56 29.64
CA ALA A 28 0.76 16.35 30.37
C ALA A 28 1.67 17.14 29.43
N VAL A 29 1.98 16.57 28.26
CA VAL A 29 2.98 17.11 27.32
C VAL A 29 2.41 17.12 25.92
N THR A 30 2.75 18.15 25.17
CA THR A 30 2.40 18.27 23.76
C THR A 30 3.65 18.59 22.95
N ALA A 31 3.88 17.84 21.88
CA ALA A 31 4.94 18.12 20.91
C ALA A 31 4.33 18.36 19.53
N VAL A 32 4.90 19.29 18.77
CA VAL A 32 4.51 19.56 17.38
C VAL A 32 5.65 19.09 16.48
N GLN A 33 5.31 18.24 15.53
CA GLN A 33 6.21 17.69 14.52
C GLN A 33 6.43 18.70 13.38
N ARG A 34 7.31 18.36 12.44
CA ARG A 34 7.79 19.27 11.39
C ARG A 34 6.65 19.87 10.54
N HIS A 35 5.66 19.07 10.18
CA HIS A 35 4.54 19.45 9.31
C HIS A 35 3.27 19.80 10.08
N GLY A 36 3.38 19.99 11.40
CA GLY A 36 2.31 20.46 12.26
C GLY A 36 1.50 19.35 12.93
N THR A 37 1.86 18.07 12.79
CA THR A 37 1.23 17.01 13.58
C THR A 37 1.49 17.25 15.06
N THR A 38 0.41 17.28 15.84
CA THR A 38 0.44 17.46 17.29
C THR A 38 0.34 16.11 17.98
N VAL A 39 1.33 15.78 18.80
CA VAL A 39 1.37 14.55 19.60
C VAL A 39 1.20 14.90 21.07
N CYS A 40 0.23 14.26 21.72
CA CYS A 40 -0.06 14.43 23.13
C CYS A 40 0.44 13.23 23.93
N TYR A 41 1.16 13.47 25.01
CA TYR A 41 1.72 12.45 25.89
C TYR A 41 1.18 12.55 27.32
N GLY A 42 1.05 11.41 27.98
CA GLY A 42 0.57 11.32 29.36
C GLY A 42 1.62 11.68 30.41
N ASP A 43 2.90 11.56 30.08
CA ASP A 43 4.00 11.97 30.97
C ASP A 43 5.26 12.37 30.18
N HIS A 44 6.13 13.16 30.82
CA HIS A 44 7.38 13.66 30.23
C HIS A 44 8.49 12.59 30.12
N ALA A 45 8.51 11.61 31.03
CA ALA A 45 9.67 10.74 31.23
C ALA A 45 9.66 9.53 30.27
N ARG A 46 8.48 8.96 30.03
CA ARG A 46 8.24 7.77 29.21
C ARG A 46 7.70 8.12 27.82
N ARG A 47 7.30 9.38 27.59
CA ARG A 47 6.66 9.85 26.34
C ARG A 47 5.57 8.88 25.88
N ARG A 48 4.70 8.49 26.81
CA ARG A 48 3.56 7.61 26.54
C ARG A 48 2.53 8.35 25.69
N ARG A 49 2.49 8.07 24.39
CA ARG A 49 1.59 8.71 23.42
C ARG A 49 0.14 8.39 23.77
N LEU A 50 -0.72 9.41 23.86
CA LEU A 50 -2.15 9.29 24.15
C LEU A 50 -3.00 9.65 22.94
N LEU A 51 -2.71 10.78 22.31
CA LEU A 51 -3.47 11.31 21.17
C LEU A 51 -2.52 11.87 20.12
N GLU A 52 -2.95 11.82 18.87
CA GLU A 52 -2.24 12.39 17.74
C GLU A 52 -3.21 13.09 16.79
N PHE A 53 -2.88 14.31 16.38
CA PHE A 53 -3.70 15.14 15.49
C PHE A 53 -2.85 15.65 14.34
N ASP A 54 -3.42 15.77 13.13
CA ASP A 54 -2.76 16.52 12.07
C ASP A 54 -2.84 18.04 12.31
N ARG A 55 -2.21 18.81 11.43
CA ARG A 55 -2.22 20.28 11.47
C ARG A 55 -3.59 20.93 11.26
N HIS A 56 -4.58 20.15 10.80
CA HIS A 56 -5.97 20.57 10.63
C HIS A 56 -6.86 20.06 11.76
N GLU A 57 -6.25 19.60 12.85
CA GLU A 57 -6.94 19.11 14.05
C GLU A 57 -7.75 17.82 13.80
N THR A 58 -7.44 17.07 12.74
CA THR A 58 -8.01 15.73 12.52
C THR A 58 -7.33 14.73 13.44
N LEU A 59 -8.11 14.04 14.29
CA LEU A 59 -7.58 12.96 15.13
C LEU A 59 -7.08 11.79 14.27
N LEU A 60 -5.81 11.45 14.43
CA LEU A 60 -5.09 10.41 13.71
C LEU A 60 -4.93 9.12 14.52
N ALA A 61 -4.74 9.25 15.84
CA ALA A 61 -4.57 8.10 16.73
C ALA A 61 -5.02 8.44 18.17
N ALA A 62 -5.57 7.43 18.85
CA ALA A 62 -5.89 7.46 20.27
C ALA A 62 -5.41 6.16 20.93
N LEU A 63 -4.55 6.26 21.94
CA LEU A 63 -3.91 5.14 22.61
C LEU A 63 -4.27 5.18 24.10
N ARG A 64 -4.96 4.15 24.56
CA ARG A 64 -5.39 3.99 25.95
C ARG A 64 -4.47 3.04 26.68
N TRP A 65 -3.93 3.50 27.80
CA TRP A 65 -2.98 2.76 28.61
C TRP A 65 -3.58 2.44 29.98
N HIS A 66 -3.25 1.26 30.50
CA HIS A 66 -3.37 0.91 31.92
C HIS A 66 -1.97 0.86 32.50
N ASP A 67 -1.61 1.86 33.31
CA ASP A 67 -0.25 2.05 33.82
C ASP A 67 0.81 2.08 32.70
N THR A 68 1.48 0.96 32.48
CA THR A 68 2.49 0.78 31.42
C THR A 68 1.99 -0.06 30.27
N THR A 69 0.88 -0.75 30.39
CA THR A 69 0.39 -1.69 29.37
C THR A 69 -0.59 -0.97 28.45
N LEU A 70 -0.40 -1.10 27.14
CA LEU A 70 -1.40 -0.63 26.19
C LEU A 70 -2.66 -1.49 26.35
N ALA A 71 -3.80 -0.84 26.58
CA ALA A 71 -5.09 -1.52 26.70
C ALA A 71 -5.84 -1.52 25.37
N GLU A 72 -5.70 -0.47 24.57
CA GLU A 72 -6.28 -0.36 23.23
C GLU A 72 -5.55 0.75 22.46
N ALA A 73 -5.38 0.59 21.16
CA ALA A 73 -5.07 1.70 20.26
C ALA A 73 -6.10 1.78 19.13
N ARG A 74 -6.47 3.00 18.74
CA ARG A 74 -7.32 3.30 17.59
C ARG A 74 -6.55 4.22 16.66
N VAL A 75 -6.47 3.87 15.38
CA VAL A 75 -5.68 4.61 14.39
C VAL A 75 -6.52 4.84 13.15
N ARG A 76 -6.63 6.09 12.73
CA ARG A 76 -7.41 6.46 11.55
C ARG A 76 -6.73 5.95 10.28
N LEU A 77 -7.49 5.31 9.39
CA LEU A 77 -7.06 4.82 8.09
C LEU A 77 -7.22 5.91 7.00
N PRO A 78 -6.55 5.78 5.84
CA PRO A 78 -6.65 6.76 4.76
C PRO A 78 -8.06 6.97 4.21
N ASP A 79 -8.91 5.94 4.26
CA ASP A 79 -10.33 6.01 3.91
C ASP A 79 -11.21 6.63 5.02
N ARG A 80 -10.58 7.12 6.10
CA ARG A 80 -11.17 7.72 7.30
C ARG A 80 -11.86 6.77 8.26
N SER A 81 -11.90 5.47 7.95
CA SER A 81 -12.27 4.43 8.91
C SER A 81 -11.15 4.25 9.96
N TRP A 82 -11.28 3.27 10.85
CA TRP A 82 -10.39 3.07 11.99
C TRP A 82 -9.88 1.64 12.05
N LEU A 83 -8.59 1.52 12.35
CA LEU A 83 -7.95 0.29 12.76
C LEU A 83 -7.85 0.29 14.29
N LEU A 84 -8.41 -0.72 14.94
CA LEU A 84 -8.24 -0.94 16.36
C LEU A 84 -7.21 -2.04 16.59
N ILE A 85 -6.41 -1.86 17.64
CA ILE A 85 -5.43 -2.82 18.11
C ILE A 85 -5.81 -3.18 19.54
N GLU A 86 -6.11 -4.45 19.75
CA GLU A 86 -6.39 -5.06 21.04
C GLU A 86 -5.19 -5.91 21.47
N PRO A 87 -4.37 -5.43 22.42
CA PRO A 87 -3.17 -6.15 22.83
C PRO A 87 -3.48 -7.45 23.58
N HIS A 88 -2.65 -8.48 23.36
CA HIS A 88 -2.75 -9.78 24.06
C HIS A 88 -4.14 -10.45 23.97
N ALA A 89 -4.84 -10.26 22.85
CA ALA A 89 -6.20 -10.75 22.64
C ALA A 89 -6.28 -12.27 22.43
N ASP A 90 -5.19 -12.91 22.00
CA ASP A 90 -5.20 -14.32 21.62
C ASP A 90 -3.88 -15.05 21.96
N PHE A 91 -3.96 -16.37 22.06
CA PHE A 91 -2.85 -17.29 22.20
C PHE A 91 -3.16 -18.56 21.40
N GLY A 92 -2.55 -18.71 20.22
CA GLY A 92 -2.85 -19.84 19.34
C GLY A 92 -2.22 -19.80 17.95
N ALA A 93 -1.68 -18.66 17.53
CA ALA A 93 -0.85 -18.58 16.34
C ALA A 93 0.49 -19.31 16.54
N SER A 94 1.18 -19.61 15.44
CA SER A 94 2.48 -20.31 15.45
C SER A 94 3.59 -19.59 16.26
N TRP A 95 3.39 -18.32 16.59
CA TRP A 95 4.28 -17.47 17.40
C TRP A 95 3.78 -17.22 18.85
N GLY A 96 2.65 -17.79 19.27
CA GLY A 96 2.12 -17.65 20.63
C GLY A 96 1.17 -16.47 20.83
N PHE A 97 1.45 -15.60 21.80
CA PHE A 97 0.59 -14.45 22.13
C PHE A 97 0.45 -13.50 20.93
N SER A 98 -0.75 -13.00 20.72
CA SER A 98 -1.07 -12.15 19.58
C SER A 98 -1.91 -10.94 19.97
N ASP A 99 -1.62 -9.82 19.33
CA ASP A 99 -2.47 -8.63 19.31
C ASP A 99 -3.47 -8.77 18.16
N ARG A 100 -4.72 -8.36 18.38
CA ARG A 100 -5.79 -8.46 17.39
C ARG A 100 -6.06 -7.13 16.72
N LEU A 101 -6.26 -7.20 15.41
CA LEU A 101 -6.64 -6.07 14.58
C LEU A 101 -8.12 -6.12 14.26
N TRP A 102 -8.80 -4.97 14.39
CA TRP A 102 -10.20 -4.79 14.05
C TRP A 102 -10.38 -3.62 13.09
N HIS A 103 -11.37 -3.70 12.20
CA HIS A 103 -11.81 -2.58 11.37
C HIS A 103 -13.07 -1.97 11.95
N ALA A 104 -13.15 -0.65 12.04
CA ALA A 104 -14.35 0.04 12.48
C ALA A 104 -14.63 1.29 11.62
N ASP A 105 -15.90 1.53 11.32
CA ASP A 105 -16.32 2.71 10.54
C ASP A 105 -16.17 4.03 11.31
N SER A 106 -16.14 3.97 12.65
CA SER A 106 -16.02 5.13 13.52
C SER A 106 -15.21 4.83 14.77
N ILE A 107 -14.69 5.87 15.41
CA ILE A 107 -13.86 5.77 16.61
C ILE A 107 -14.61 5.19 17.82
N GLY A 108 -15.94 5.26 17.86
CA GLY A 108 -16.74 4.69 18.95
C GLY A 108 -17.24 3.26 18.72
N ALA A 109 -17.02 2.69 17.53
CA ALA A 109 -17.53 1.36 17.18
C ALA A 109 -16.57 0.24 17.64
N GLY A 110 -17.13 -0.95 17.95
CA GLY A 110 -16.37 -2.13 18.36
C GLY A 110 -15.64 -2.86 17.21
N GLY A 111 -16.09 -2.65 15.97
CA GLY A 111 -15.44 -3.15 14.75
C GLY A 111 -15.60 -4.64 14.45
N GLU A 112 -15.12 -5.04 13.27
CA GLU A 112 -15.03 -6.42 12.78
C GLU A 112 -13.59 -6.94 12.92
N ALA A 113 -13.43 -8.17 13.43
CA ALA A 113 -12.12 -8.78 13.61
C ALA A 113 -11.48 -9.08 12.25
N LEU A 114 -10.30 -8.51 12.01
CA LEU A 114 -9.56 -8.66 10.77
C LEU A 114 -8.53 -9.77 10.82
N THR A 115 -7.56 -9.69 11.72
CA THR A 115 -6.44 -10.63 11.79
C THR A 115 -5.66 -10.45 13.09
N LEU A 116 -4.59 -11.21 13.26
CA LEU A 116 -3.68 -11.20 14.41
C LEU A 116 -2.27 -10.81 13.96
N PHE A 117 -1.51 -10.15 14.83
CA PHE A 117 -0.06 -10.13 14.71
C PHE A 117 0.61 -10.46 16.04
N GLU A 118 1.87 -10.84 15.98
CA GLU A 118 2.68 -11.19 17.15
C GLU A 118 2.64 -10.10 18.23
N ALA A 119 2.26 -10.48 19.45
CA ALA A 119 2.06 -9.51 20.53
C ALA A 119 3.33 -8.69 20.80
N LEU A 120 3.17 -7.38 20.89
CA LEU A 120 4.25 -6.45 21.23
C LEU A 120 4.16 -6.04 22.70
N ASP A 121 5.32 -5.83 23.32
CA ASP A 121 5.39 -4.95 24.47
C ASP A 121 5.31 -3.50 23.97
N TRP A 122 4.10 -2.93 23.94
CA TRP A 122 3.85 -1.59 23.41
C TRP A 122 4.58 -0.48 24.19
N ALA A 123 4.94 -0.72 25.46
CA ALA A 123 5.75 0.21 26.24
C ALA A 123 7.23 0.18 25.84
N ASN A 124 7.63 -0.86 25.11
CA ASN A 124 9.00 -1.19 24.80
C ASN A 124 9.10 -1.97 23.48
N VAL A 125 8.75 -1.31 22.37
CA VAL A 125 8.75 -1.91 21.03
C VAL A 125 10.18 -2.27 20.65
N ASP A 126 10.44 -3.55 20.41
CA ASP A 126 11.79 -4.09 20.14
C ASP A 126 11.92 -4.76 18.77
N ARG A 127 10.82 -4.96 18.05
CA ARG A 127 10.78 -5.63 16.75
C ARG A 127 9.60 -5.20 15.89
N ILE A 128 9.65 -5.60 14.61
CA ILE A 128 8.53 -5.53 13.68
C ILE A 128 7.77 -6.87 13.79
N PRO A 129 6.47 -6.87 14.16
CA PRO A 129 5.75 -8.10 14.44
C PRO A 129 5.39 -8.89 13.18
N THR A 130 5.24 -10.20 13.32
CA THR A 130 4.67 -11.07 12.28
C THR A 130 3.17 -10.90 12.20
N LEU A 131 2.63 -10.67 10.99
CA LEU A 131 1.19 -10.52 10.72
C LEU A 131 0.59 -11.80 10.12
N ALA A 132 -0.50 -12.29 10.69
CA ALA A 132 -1.33 -13.33 10.10
C ALA A 132 -2.19 -12.77 8.96
N GLU A 133 -2.50 -13.60 7.98
CA GLU A 133 -3.47 -13.32 6.91
C GLU A 133 -3.47 -11.85 6.38
N PRO A 134 -2.35 -11.31 5.87
CA PRO A 134 -2.26 -9.88 5.50
C PRO A 134 -3.33 -9.41 4.51
N ALA A 135 -3.85 -10.32 3.70
CA ALA A 135 -4.92 -10.06 2.72
C ALA A 135 -6.28 -9.68 3.35
N ARG A 136 -6.49 -9.95 4.64
CA ARG A 136 -7.71 -9.52 5.36
C ARG A 136 -7.69 -8.05 5.76
N LEU A 137 -6.52 -7.38 5.68
CA LEU A 137 -6.42 -5.98 6.02
C LEU A 137 -7.01 -5.08 4.92
N PRO A 138 -7.78 -4.04 5.29
CA PRO A 138 -8.13 -2.96 4.37
C PRO A 138 -6.87 -2.30 3.78
N ALA A 139 -7.02 -1.73 2.58
CA ALA A 139 -5.94 -1.05 1.89
C ALA A 139 -5.31 0.05 2.79
N GLY A 140 -3.99 -0.02 2.99
CA GLY A 140 -3.25 0.93 3.81
C GLY A 140 -3.29 0.69 5.32
N ALA A 141 -4.06 -0.29 5.82
CA ALA A 141 -4.10 -0.60 7.25
C ALA A 141 -2.76 -1.12 7.80
N GLY A 142 -2.10 -2.03 7.06
CA GLY A 142 -0.77 -2.53 7.44
C GLY A 142 0.28 -1.40 7.54
N ALA A 143 0.34 -0.53 6.54
CA ALA A 143 1.23 0.64 6.55
C ALA A 143 0.92 1.60 7.72
N THR A 144 -0.37 1.77 8.04
CA THR A 144 -0.81 2.61 9.16
C THR A 144 -0.37 2.04 10.52
N ALA A 145 -0.54 0.73 10.73
CA ALA A 145 -0.06 0.05 11.93
C ALA A 145 1.46 0.15 12.07
N LEU A 146 2.20 -0.09 10.98
CA LEU A 146 3.66 0.04 10.95
C LEU A 146 4.13 1.47 11.26
N ASN A 147 3.41 2.50 10.81
CA ASN A 147 3.74 3.89 11.16
C ASN A 147 3.57 4.17 12.66
N VAL A 148 2.57 3.58 13.32
CA VAL A 148 2.39 3.69 14.77
C VAL A 148 3.50 2.95 15.52
N ILE A 149 3.87 1.74 15.08
CA ILE A 149 5.00 0.99 15.64
C ILE A 149 6.29 1.80 15.51
N ALA A 150 6.57 2.38 14.34
CA ALA A 150 7.74 3.23 14.12
C ALA A 150 7.71 4.49 15.00
N ALA A 151 6.55 5.13 15.16
CA ALA A 151 6.39 6.31 16.01
C ALA A 151 6.64 6.00 17.49
N LEU A 152 6.09 4.89 18.00
CA LEU A 152 6.30 4.45 19.37
C LEU A 152 7.76 4.06 19.63
N ALA A 153 8.37 3.31 18.72
CA ALA A 153 9.79 2.97 18.80
C ALA A 153 10.67 4.23 18.84
N GLY A 154 10.37 5.22 18.00
CA GLY A 154 11.05 6.52 18.01
C GLY A 154 10.85 7.31 19.31
N ASP A 155 9.61 7.36 19.84
CA ASP A 155 9.29 7.99 21.12
C ASP A 155 10.07 7.33 22.29
N GLN A 156 10.34 6.03 22.19
CA GLN A 156 11.09 5.21 23.15
C GLN A 156 12.61 5.22 22.92
N GLY A 157 13.11 5.99 21.93
CA GLY A 157 14.54 6.10 21.64
C GLY A 157 15.15 4.85 20.99
N ARG A 158 14.33 3.98 20.40
CA ARG A 158 14.80 2.79 19.67
C ARG A 158 15.37 3.21 18.32
N SER A 159 16.64 2.86 18.09
CA SER A 159 17.34 3.20 16.85
C SER A 159 17.17 2.15 15.75
N VAL A 160 16.92 0.88 16.12
CA VAL A 160 16.84 -0.26 15.20
C VAL A 160 15.76 -1.22 15.68
N LEU A 161 14.96 -1.73 14.75
CA LEU A 161 14.09 -2.89 14.89
C LEU A 161 14.45 -3.93 13.82
N ARG A 162 14.09 -5.19 14.06
CA ARG A 162 14.23 -6.27 13.07
C ARG A 162 12.90 -6.94 12.81
N TYR A 163 12.75 -7.49 11.62
CA TYR A 163 11.70 -8.44 11.28
C TYR A 163 12.32 -9.84 11.23
N SER A 164 11.80 -10.75 12.05
CA SER A 164 12.26 -12.14 12.10
C SER A 164 11.11 -13.13 11.84
N GLY A 165 10.02 -12.63 11.27
CA GLY A 165 8.86 -13.45 10.92
C GLY A 165 9.14 -14.36 9.72
N PRO A 166 8.34 -15.42 9.55
CA PRO A 166 8.55 -16.43 8.51
C PRO A 166 8.20 -15.96 7.09
N TYR A 167 7.71 -14.73 6.91
CA TYR A 167 7.16 -14.25 5.63
C TYR A 167 7.79 -12.92 5.16
N PRO A 168 9.12 -12.84 4.93
CA PRO A 168 9.80 -11.65 4.47
C PRO A 168 9.56 -11.41 2.96
N THR A 169 8.34 -11.05 2.60
CA THR A 169 7.93 -10.85 1.19
C THR A 169 8.38 -9.48 0.65
N GLU A 170 8.57 -9.37 -0.66
CA GLU A 170 8.80 -8.09 -1.35
C GLU A 170 7.71 -7.05 -1.01
N GLN A 171 6.45 -7.47 -0.92
CA GLN A 171 5.35 -6.58 -0.54
C GLN A 171 5.52 -6.02 0.87
N LEU A 172 5.94 -6.84 1.84
CA LEU A 172 6.24 -6.38 3.19
C LEU A 172 7.46 -5.45 3.19
N PHE A 173 8.52 -5.80 2.46
CA PHE A 173 9.70 -4.95 2.29
C PHE A 173 9.31 -3.54 1.79
N ILE A 174 8.57 -3.44 0.69
CA ILE A 174 8.11 -2.16 0.13
C ILE A 174 7.21 -1.40 1.12
N THR A 175 6.37 -2.11 1.87
CA THR A 175 5.49 -1.49 2.88
C THR A 175 6.30 -0.91 4.05
N LEU A 176 7.37 -1.60 4.48
CA LEU A 176 8.25 -1.12 5.53
C LEU A 176 8.97 0.19 5.15
N LEU A 177 9.34 0.37 3.87
CA LEU A 177 9.96 1.60 3.38
C LEU A 177 9.10 2.88 3.61
N GLU A 178 7.79 2.72 3.81
CA GLU A 178 6.89 3.84 4.11
C GLU A 178 7.09 4.41 5.54
N SER A 179 7.56 3.60 6.48
CA SER A 179 7.66 3.97 7.92
C SER A 179 9.02 3.68 8.56
N PHE A 180 9.92 3.02 7.83
CA PHE A 180 11.26 2.66 8.29
C PHE A 180 12.30 3.00 7.22
N ARG A 181 13.56 3.12 7.63
CA ARG A 181 14.72 3.25 6.75
C ARG A 181 15.71 2.11 6.98
N TYR A 182 16.44 1.74 5.94
CA TYR A 182 17.60 0.85 6.07
C TYR A 182 18.89 1.61 5.69
N ASP A 183 20.05 1.04 5.96
CA ASP A 183 21.32 1.63 5.56
C ASP A 183 21.48 1.58 4.02
N PRO A 184 21.52 2.73 3.31
CA PRO A 184 21.60 2.75 1.86
C PRO A 184 22.91 2.16 1.30
N THR A 185 23.92 1.91 2.13
CA THR A 185 25.15 1.21 1.72
C THR A 185 24.97 -0.31 1.62
N THR A 186 23.82 -0.84 2.05
CA THR A 186 23.46 -2.25 1.91
C THR A 186 23.28 -2.59 0.42
N ALA A 187 24.16 -3.45 -0.11
CA ALA A 187 24.21 -3.73 -1.55
C ALA A 187 22.94 -4.41 -2.10
N ASP A 188 22.36 -5.34 -1.34
CA ASP A 188 21.10 -6.02 -1.68
C ASP A 188 20.18 -6.05 -0.45
N PRO A 189 19.38 -4.97 -0.24
CA PRO A 189 18.56 -4.84 0.95
C PRO A 189 17.38 -5.82 0.95
N LEU A 190 16.85 -6.20 -0.22
CA LEU A 190 15.77 -7.19 -0.29
C LEU A 190 16.28 -8.57 0.14
N ALA A 191 17.42 -9.03 -0.40
CA ALA A 191 17.98 -10.31 0.01
C ALA A 191 18.40 -10.33 1.49
N ALA A 192 18.92 -9.21 2.02
CA ALA A 192 19.21 -9.09 3.46
C ALA A 192 17.94 -9.16 4.31
N PHE A 193 16.85 -8.55 3.85
CA PHE A 193 15.54 -8.64 4.50
C PHE A 193 14.98 -10.05 4.49
N GLU A 194 15.08 -10.76 3.36
CA GLU A 194 14.65 -12.16 3.21
C GLU A 194 15.38 -13.12 4.17
N ARG A 195 16.62 -12.79 4.54
CA ARG A 195 17.39 -13.54 5.54
C ARG A 195 17.15 -13.09 7.00
N GLY A 196 16.34 -12.06 7.22
CA GLY A 196 16.11 -11.47 8.55
C GLY A 196 17.30 -10.69 9.10
N GLU A 197 18.24 -10.29 8.24
CA GLU A 197 19.50 -9.62 8.60
C GLU A 197 19.44 -8.09 8.45
N LEU A 198 18.34 -7.56 7.88
CA LEU A 198 18.20 -6.14 7.63
C LEU A 198 17.76 -5.37 8.89
N ASP A 199 18.58 -4.40 9.28
CA ASP A 199 18.28 -3.46 10.35
C ASP A 199 17.35 -2.33 9.85
N TRP A 200 16.21 -2.16 10.52
CA TRP A 200 15.22 -1.14 10.21
C TRP A 200 15.24 -0.01 11.23
N HIS A 201 15.58 1.18 10.79
CA HIS A 201 15.53 2.40 11.58
C HIS A 201 14.11 3.00 11.55
N PRO A 202 13.45 3.21 12.71
CA PRO A 202 12.16 3.88 12.75
C PRO A 202 12.22 5.26 12.09
N ALA A 203 11.34 5.50 11.12
CA ALA A 203 11.27 6.75 10.37
C ALA A 203 9.81 7.08 10.02
N PRO A 204 8.96 7.30 11.06
CA PRO A 204 7.53 7.53 10.88
C PRO A 204 7.29 8.78 10.02
N HIS A 205 6.18 8.78 9.30
CA HIS A 205 5.70 9.91 8.52
C HIS A 205 4.52 10.59 9.21
N GLU A 206 4.44 11.91 9.04
CA GLU A 206 3.25 12.68 9.39
C GLU A 206 2.15 12.39 8.37
N ARG A 207 0.89 12.35 8.83
CA ARG A 207 -0.29 12.17 7.96
C ARG A 207 -1.17 13.39 8.08
N VAL A 208 -1.61 13.90 6.94
CA VAL A 208 -2.49 15.08 6.88
C VAL A 208 -3.73 14.74 6.07
N PHE A 209 -4.90 14.93 6.67
CA PHE A 209 -6.19 14.79 6.01
C PHE A 209 -6.66 16.14 5.51
N THR A 210 -6.79 16.25 4.20
CA THR A 210 -7.27 17.47 3.53
C THR A 210 -8.79 17.50 3.47
N ARG A 211 -9.35 18.70 3.30
CA ARG A 211 -10.80 18.91 3.17
C ARG A 211 -11.36 18.18 1.95
N GLU A 212 -10.58 18.07 0.88
CA GLU A 212 -10.88 17.44 -0.39
C GLU A 212 -10.87 15.91 -0.32
N GLY A 213 -10.56 15.34 0.86
CA GLY A 213 -10.61 13.90 1.09
C GLY A 213 -9.30 13.17 0.82
N ALA A 214 -8.19 13.88 0.57
CA ALA A 214 -6.88 13.24 0.44
C ALA A 214 -6.22 13.03 1.79
N CYS A 215 -5.57 11.88 1.98
CA CYS A 215 -4.62 11.61 3.05
C CYS A 215 -3.20 11.70 2.49
N VAL A 216 -2.41 12.65 2.98
CA VAL A 216 -1.06 12.94 2.49
C VAL A 216 -0.02 12.50 3.51
N HIS A 217 0.97 11.73 3.07
CA HIS A 217 2.06 11.25 3.89
C HIS A 217 3.30 12.13 3.67
N LEU A 218 3.82 12.71 4.76
CA LEU A 218 4.86 13.74 4.76
C LEU A 218 6.06 13.33 5.63
N ARG A 219 7.27 13.48 5.08
CA ARG A 219 8.53 13.44 5.84
C ARG A 219 9.45 14.59 5.44
N GLU A 220 10.30 14.39 4.45
CA GLU A 220 11.10 15.48 3.87
C GLU A 220 10.37 16.16 2.71
N ARG A 221 9.43 15.43 2.09
CA ARG A 221 8.58 15.82 0.97
C ARG A 221 7.23 15.09 1.09
N VAL A 222 6.30 15.38 0.18
CA VAL A 222 5.13 14.52 -0.09
C VAL A 222 5.62 13.21 -0.67
N GLU A 223 5.44 12.09 0.04
CA GLU A 223 5.93 10.77 -0.38
C GLU A 223 4.84 9.85 -0.91
N LYS A 224 3.62 10.02 -0.40
CA LYS A 224 2.45 9.24 -0.79
C LYS A 224 1.19 10.08 -0.59
N VAL A 225 0.22 9.90 -1.48
CA VAL A 225 -1.10 10.52 -1.38
C VAL A 225 -2.14 9.43 -1.58
N VAL A 226 -3.12 9.32 -0.69
CA VAL A 226 -4.29 8.47 -0.89
C VAL A 226 -5.49 9.35 -1.14
N TRP A 227 -6.14 9.19 -2.30
CA TRP A 227 -7.30 9.99 -2.69
C TRP A 227 -8.25 9.17 -3.56
N ARG A 228 -9.56 9.21 -3.26
CA ARG A 228 -10.60 8.44 -3.95
C ARG A 228 -10.25 6.95 -4.14
N ALA A 229 -9.83 6.30 -3.06
CA ALA A 229 -9.39 4.89 -3.03
C ALA A 229 -8.10 4.55 -3.81
N HIS A 230 -7.43 5.53 -4.42
CA HIS A 230 -6.15 5.33 -5.10
C HIS A 230 -4.98 5.81 -4.24
N ALA A 231 -3.94 4.98 -4.13
CA ALA A 231 -2.69 5.32 -3.47
C ALA A 231 -1.64 5.72 -4.52
N TYR A 232 -1.33 7.01 -4.57
CA TYR A 232 -0.29 7.58 -5.40
C TYR A 232 1.04 7.47 -4.67
N HIS A 233 2.04 6.89 -5.34
CA HIS A 233 3.37 6.66 -4.79
C HIS A 233 4.43 7.42 -5.58
N ARG A 234 5.50 7.85 -4.90
CA ARG A 234 6.74 8.22 -5.61
C ARG A 234 7.26 7.00 -6.39
N PRO A 235 7.84 7.19 -7.58
CA PRO A 235 8.45 6.10 -8.34
C PRO A 235 9.68 5.51 -7.65
N ASP A 236 10.28 6.27 -6.72
CA ASP A 236 11.41 5.88 -5.91
C ASP A 236 11.13 6.09 -4.41
N VAL A 237 11.50 5.10 -3.61
CA VAL A 237 11.52 5.22 -2.15
C VAL A 237 12.84 4.67 -1.65
N GLN A 238 13.68 5.54 -1.10
CA GLN A 238 15.01 5.17 -0.56
C GLN A 238 15.93 4.50 -1.60
N GLY A 239 15.83 4.92 -2.88
CA GLY A 239 16.61 4.33 -3.98
C GLY A 239 16.01 3.04 -4.54
N VAL A 240 14.95 2.50 -3.94
CA VAL A 240 14.20 1.36 -4.48
C VAL A 240 13.17 1.87 -5.48
N GLY A 241 13.30 1.42 -6.74
CA GLY A 241 12.32 1.70 -7.78
C GLY A 241 11.04 0.88 -7.56
N ARG A 242 9.89 1.53 -7.64
CA ARG A 242 8.58 0.89 -7.49
C ARG A 242 7.73 1.15 -8.72
N TYR A 243 7.19 0.08 -9.30
CA TYR A 243 6.10 0.23 -10.26
C TYR A 243 4.82 0.63 -9.50
N ALA A 244 4.24 1.76 -9.89
CA ALA A 244 2.91 2.18 -9.47
C ALA A 244 2.23 2.92 -10.63
N PRO A 245 0.98 2.56 -10.97
CA PRO A 245 0.21 3.28 -11.99
C PRO A 245 -0.24 4.66 -11.48
N TYR A 246 -0.40 4.83 -10.16
CA TYR A 246 -0.70 6.10 -9.52
C TYR A 246 0.58 6.70 -8.96
N ARG A 247 1.02 7.84 -9.50
CA ARG A 247 2.31 8.45 -9.17
C ARG A 247 2.20 9.83 -8.56
N VAL A 248 3.08 10.11 -7.62
CA VAL A 248 3.38 11.45 -7.10
C VAL A 248 4.63 11.98 -7.82
N ARG A 249 4.56 13.19 -8.36
CA ARG A 249 5.68 13.85 -9.06
C ARG A 249 5.77 15.34 -8.76
N ASP A 250 6.96 15.91 -8.89
CA ASP A 250 7.16 17.36 -8.74
C ASP A 250 7.07 18.03 -10.12
N VAL A 251 6.31 19.13 -10.21
CA VAL A 251 6.04 19.86 -11.45
C VAL A 251 6.00 21.35 -11.14
N ALA A 252 6.95 22.11 -11.68
CA ALA A 252 6.98 23.58 -11.57
C ALA A 252 6.77 24.11 -10.13
N GLY A 253 7.35 23.45 -9.13
CA GLY A 253 7.23 23.83 -7.71
C GLY A 253 5.97 23.31 -6.99
N HIS A 254 5.14 22.54 -7.67
CA HIS A 254 3.98 21.83 -7.13
C HIS A 254 4.20 20.33 -7.10
N VAL A 255 3.37 19.63 -6.32
CA VAL A 255 3.28 18.17 -6.33
C VAL A 255 2.03 17.77 -7.10
N VAL A 256 2.15 16.87 -8.07
CA VAL A 256 1.03 16.40 -8.90
C VAL A 256 0.85 14.89 -8.73
N CYS A 257 -0.41 14.49 -8.55
CA CYS A 257 -0.84 13.10 -8.60
C CYS A 257 -1.32 12.78 -10.02
N SER A 258 -0.77 11.73 -10.60
CA SER A 258 -1.06 11.34 -11.98
C SER A 258 -1.27 9.84 -12.12
N LEU A 259 -2.15 9.46 -13.04
CA LEU A 259 -2.19 8.14 -13.64
C LEU A 259 -1.06 8.05 -14.67
N TRP A 260 -0.28 6.97 -14.61
CA TRP A 260 0.96 6.79 -15.37
C TRP A 260 0.94 5.47 -16.12
N ALA A 261 1.33 5.50 -17.38
CA ALA A 261 1.51 4.29 -18.18
C ALA A 261 2.50 4.53 -19.31
N LEU A 262 3.23 3.49 -19.71
CA LEU A 262 4.19 3.55 -20.82
C LEU A 262 5.21 4.69 -20.60
N GLY A 263 5.69 4.83 -19.37
CA GLY A 263 6.68 5.83 -19.01
C GLY A 263 6.20 7.29 -18.98
N THR A 264 4.92 7.59 -19.21
CA THR A 264 4.40 8.97 -19.24
C THR A 264 3.07 9.15 -18.48
N ALA A 265 2.79 10.38 -18.00
CA ALA A 265 1.50 10.74 -17.39
C ALA A 265 0.38 10.62 -18.42
N VAL A 266 -0.62 9.78 -18.14
CA VAL A 266 -1.84 9.62 -18.94
C VAL A 266 -2.89 10.66 -18.54
N GLU A 267 -2.99 10.93 -17.24
CA GLU A 267 -4.04 11.77 -16.66
C GLU A 267 -3.53 12.37 -15.35
N ASP A 268 -3.74 13.67 -15.15
CA ASP A 268 -3.48 14.33 -13.88
C ASP A 268 -4.78 14.43 -13.10
N THR A 269 -4.71 14.24 -11.78
CA THR A 269 -5.91 14.13 -10.93
C THR A 269 -5.92 15.13 -9.79
N LEU A 270 -4.76 15.40 -9.17
CA LEU A 270 -4.65 16.27 -8.01
C LEU A 270 -3.36 17.09 -8.08
N THR A 271 -3.44 18.37 -7.72
CA THR A 271 -2.28 19.25 -7.52
C THR A 271 -2.21 19.69 -6.07
N LEU A 272 -1.02 19.63 -5.48
CA LEU A 272 -0.72 19.98 -4.11
C LEU A 272 0.44 20.97 -4.01
N THR A 273 0.54 21.66 -2.87
CA THR A 273 1.77 22.33 -2.43
C THR A 273 2.83 21.31 -2.02
N ASN A 274 4.06 21.77 -1.79
CA ASN A 274 5.14 20.90 -1.28
C ASN A 274 4.89 20.45 0.18
N GLU A 275 4.04 21.19 0.88
CA GLU A 275 3.58 20.95 2.24
C GLU A 275 2.38 19.97 2.27
N GLY A 276 1.85 19.59 1.11
CA GLY A 276 0.77 18.61 0.97
C GLY A 276 -0.65 19.19 1.04
N ASP A 277 -0.82 20.50 0.90
CA ASP A 277 -2.16 21.10 0.80
C ASP A 277 -2.69 20.98 -0.62
N VAL A 278 -3.94 20.55 -0.80
CA VAL A 278 -4.56 20.48 -2.13
C VAL A 278 -4.81 21.90 -2.64
N VAL A 279 -4.24 22.21 -3.81
CA VAL A 279 -4.45 23.51 -4.49
C VAL A 279 -5.42 23.40 -5.66
N GLY A 280 -5.62 22.20 -6.20
CA GLY A 280 -6.53 21.98 -7.30
C GLY A 280 -6.84 20.51 -7.54
N ILE A 281 -8.11 20.22 -7.84
CA ILE A 281 -8.53 18.95 -8.42
C ILE A 281 -8.53 19.15 -9.92
N VAL A 282 -7.77 18.33 -10.64
CA VAL A 282 -7.64 18.45 -12.09
C VAL A 282 -8.83 17.74 -12.74
N GLU A 283 -9.58 18.47 -13.56
CA GLU A 283 -10.68 17.87 -14.32
C GLU A 283 -10.10 16.98 -15.43
N SER A 284 -10.50 15.71 -15.40
CA SER A 284 -10.06 14.71 -16.37
C SER A 284 -10.77 14.90 -17.70
N LEU A 285 -10.01 14.89 -18.80
CA LEU A 285 -10.59 14.79 -20.13
C LEU A 285 -11.36 13.48 -20.27
N PRO A 286 -12.54 13.46 -20.89
CA PRO A 286 -13.31 12.23 -21.06
C PRO A 286 -12.48 11.18 -21.83
N PRO A 287 -12.52 9.90 -21.41
CA PRO A 287 -11.81 8.84 -22.11
C PRO A 287 -12.36 8.67 -23.53
N PRO A 288 -11.53 8.22 -24.50
CA PRO A 288 -12.01 7.82 -25.80
C PRO A 288 -13.16 6.79 -25.65
N PRO A 289 -14.30 6.98 -26.34
CA PRO A 289 -15.50 6.16 -26.12
C PRO A 289 -15.38 4.72 -26.64
N GLU A 290 -14.27 4.40 -27.30
CA GLU A 290 -14.03 3.13 -27.94
C GLU A 290 -14.15 1.94 -26.99
N ARG A 291 -14.83 0.91 -27.49
CA ARG A 291 -14.94 -0.40 -26.86
C ARG A 291 -14.60 -1.46 -27.89
N GLY A 292 -14.00 -2.56 -27.45
CA GLY A 292 -13.72 -3.66 -28.35
C GLY A 292 -13.00 -4.81 -27.66
N PRO A 293 -13.11 -6.04 -28.18
CA PRO A 293 -12.40 -7.17 -27.62
C PRO A 293 -10.88 -7.02 -27.83
N ILE A 294 -10.11 -7.43 -26.83
CA ILE A 294 -8.67 -7.66 -26.94
C ILE A 294 -8.48 -9.14 -27.31
N ALA A 295 -7.48 -9.44 -28.16
CA ALA A 295 -7.23 -10.80 -28.62
C ALA A 295 -6.88 -11.75 -27.46
N GLY A 296 -7.32 -13.01 -27.51
CA GLY A 296 -7.09 -13.98 -26.43
C GLY A 296 -5.60 -14.27 -26.18
N GLU A 297 -4.80 -14.20 -27.25
CA GLU A 297 -3.35 -14.34 -27.19
C GLU A 297 -2.70 -13.32 -26.25
N VAL A 298 -3.31 -12.13 -26.08
CA VAL A 298 -2.83 -11.11 -25.14
C VAL A 298 -3.01 -11.56 -23.69
N ALA A 299 -4.11 -12.24 -23.36
CA ALA A 299 -4.33 -12.79 -22.03
C ALA A 299 -3.30 -13.89 -21.71
N ASP A 300 -3.03 -14.78 -22.68
CA ASP A 300 -2.00 -15.81 -22.53
C ASP A 300 -0.59 -15.20 -22.36
N GLY A 301 -0.26 -14.15 -23.13
CA GLY A 301 1.00 -13.41 -22.99
C GLY A 301 1.15 -12.71 -21.64
N ILE A 302 0.08 -12.10 -21.12
CA ILE A 302 0.05 -11.52 -19.77
C ILE A 302 0.34 -12.62 -18.73
N GLY A 303 -0.37 -13.75 -18.82
CA GLY A 303 -0.15 -14.90 -17.94
C GLY A 303 1.28 -15.42 -17.98
N ALA A 304 1.89 -15.44 -19.17
CA ALA A 304 3.28 -15.84 -19.36
C ALA A 304 4.28 -14.88 -18.69
N ILE A 305 4.11 -13.55 -18.85
CA ILE A 305 4.95 -12.54 -18.17
C ILE A 305 4.81 -12.68 -16.66
N VAL A 306 3.59 -12.72 -16.14
CA VAL A 306 3.34 -12.79 -14.70
C VAL A 306 3.91 -14.07 -14.10
N ALA A 307 3.75 -15.21 -14.80
CA ALA A 307 4.34 -16.48 -14.37
C ALA A 307 5.88 -16.44 -14.33
N ALA A 308 6.51 -15.80 -15.32
CA ALA A 308 7.97 -15.71 -15.40
C ALA A 308 8.60 -14.87 -14.27
N VAL A 309 7.88 -13.90 -13.71
CA VAL A 309 8.34 -13.05 -12.61
C VAL A 309 7.79 -13.45 -11.25
N SER A 310 7.07 -14.56 -11.17
CA SER A 310 6.48 -15.09 -9.92
C SER A 310 7.23 -16.30 -9.40
N ALA A 311 6.91 -16.72 -8.18
CA ALA A 311 7.43 -17.98 -7.62
C ALA A 311 7.12 -19.15 -8.58
N PRO A 312 8.12 -19.97 -8.98
CA PRO A 312 7.93 -21.05 -9.95
C PRO A 312 6.75 -22.01 -9.67
N PRO A 313 6.45 -22.38 -8.40
CA PRO A 313 5.29 -23.23 -8.09
C PRO A 313 3.93 -22.64 -8.50
N LEU A 314 3.83 -21.32 -8.66
CA LEU A 314 2.58 -20.65 -9.07
C LEU A 314 2.42 -20.55 -10.58
N ALA A 315 3.46 -20.80 -11.38
CA ALA A 315 3.49 -20.49 -12.81
C ALA A 315 2.32 -21.13 -13.60
N ALA A 316 2.04 -22.42 -13.36
CA ALA A 316 0.95 -23.13 -14.04
C ALA A 316 -0.43 -22.56 -13.66
N ALA A 317 -0.65 -22.31 -12.37
CA ALA A 317 -1.90 -21.76 -11.86
C ALA A 317 -2.14 -20.31 -12.34
N ILE A 318 -1.08 -19.49 -12.45
CA ILE A 318 -1.14 -18.14 -13.01
C ILE A 318 -1.59 -18.18 -14.47
N ARG A 319 -1.00 -19.05 -15.29
CA ARG A 319 -1.38 -19.19 -16.71
C ARG A 319 -2.82 -19.66 -16.86
N ALA A 320 -3.24 -20.65 -16.07
CA ALA A 320 -4.62 -21.11 -16.05
C ALA A 320 -5.60 -19.98 -15.68
N ALA A 321 -5.25 -19.16 -14.68
CA ALA A 321 -6.06 -18.01 -14.29
C ALA A 321 -6.12 -16.94 -15.40
N ALA A 322 -5.01 -16.68 -16.10
CA ALA A 322 -4.94 -15.72 -17.19
C ALA A 322 -5.74 -16.17 -18.42
N HIS A 323 -5.70 -17.47 -18.75
CA HIS A 323 -6.44 -18.04 -19.87
C HIS A 323 -7.96 -17.90 -19.75
N ARG A 324 -8.48 -17.81 -18.52
CA ARG A 324 -9.92 -17.57 -18.27
C ARG A 324 -10.33 -16.11 -18.50
N LEU A 325 -9.38 -15.18 -18.60
CA LEU A 325 -9.69 -13.76 -18.69
C LEU A 325 -10.28 -13.41 -20.05
N THR A 326 -11.38 -12.65 -20.02
CA THR A 326 -11.92 -11.97 -21.18
C THR A 326 -11.51 -10.50 -21.13
N LEU A 327 -10.61 -10.11 -22.02
CA LEU A 327 -10.04 -8.77 -22.08
C LEU A 327 -10.81 -7.88 -23.06
N THR A 328 -11.15 -6.66 -22.64
CA THR A 328 -11.82 -5.68 -23.50
C THR A 328 -11.24 -4.28 -23.31
N TRP A 329 -11.20 -3.47 -24.38
CA TRP A 329 -10.99 -2.03 -24.29
C TRP A 329 -12.26 -1.34 -23.80
N ALA A 330 -12.12 -0.39 -22.88
CA ALA A 330 -13.26 0.37 -22.36
C ALA A 330 -12.87 1.81 -21.93
N PRO A 331 -13.83 2.77 -21.98
CA PRO A 331 -13.67 4.12 -21.45
C PRO A 331 -13.65 4.13 -19.91
N LEU A 332 -12.49 3.85 -19.32
CA LEU A 332 -12.28 3.91 -17.86
C LEU A 332 -11.94 5.33 -17.40
N HIS A 333 -12.38 5.70 -16.20
CA HIS A 333 -12.11 7.01 -15.59
C HIS A 333 -11.20 6.81 -14.39
N GLY A 334 -10.07 7.50 -14.35
CA GLY A 334 -9.12 7.40 -13.23
C GLY A 334 -8.39 6.07 -13.09
N GLU A 335 -8.70 5.05 -13.92
CA GLU A 335 -8.11 3.71 -13.83
C GLU A 335 -7.54 3.23 -15.17
N LEU A 336 -6.52 2.37 -15.13
CA LEU A 336 -5.94 1.73 -16.31
C LEU A 336 -6.53 0.35 -16.61
N ALA A 337 -6.96 -0.36 -15.58
CA ALA A 337 -7.64 -1.64 -15.71
C ALA A 337 -8.69 -1.78 -14.59
N ASN A 338 -9.79 -2.43 -14.91
CA ASN A 338 -10.84 -2.79 -13.97
C ASN A 338 -11.13 -4.29 -14.13
N VAL A 339 -11.13 -5.03 -13.01
CA VAL A 339 -11.36 -6.48 -13.01
C VAL A 339 -12.66 -6.78 -12.30
N ASN A 340 -13.57 -7.47 -13.00
CA ASN A 340 -14.83 -7.94 -12.44
C ASN A 340 -15.04 -9.41 -12.81
N GLY A 341 -14.82 -10.32 -11.86
CA GLY A 341 -14.74 -11.74 -12.14
C GLY A 341 -13.70 -12.01 -13.23
N ASP A 342 -14.01 -12.84 -14.21
CA ASP A 342 -13.11 -13.13 -15.33
C ASP A 342 -13.13 -12.06 -16.45
N THR A 343 -13.92 -11.00 -16.31
CA THR A 343 -13.92 -9.89 -17.26
C THR A 343 -12.94 -8.81 -16.82
N VAL A 344 -12.06 -8.39 -17.73
CA VAL A 344 -11.11 -7.31 -17.51
C VAL A 344 -11.34 -6.24 -18.56
N CYS A 345 -11.60 -5.03 -18.09
CA CYS A 345 -11.62 -3.83 -18.91
C CYS A 345 -10.25 -3.16 -18.84
N VAL A 346 -9.64 -2.85 -19.98
CA VAL A 346 -8.39 -2.09 -20.11
C VAL A 346 -8.72 -0.73 -20.71
N SER A 347 -8.09 0.33 -20.19
CA SER A 347 -8.41 1.71 -20.55
C SER A 347 -8.20 2.00 -22.03
N SER A 348 -9.21 2.61 -22.68
CA SER A 348 -9.13 3.10 -24.06
C SER A 348 -8.06 4.18 -24.25
N ARG A 349 -7.63 4.87 -23.18
CA ARG A 349 -6.48 5.79 -23.25
C ARG A 349 -5.17 5.06 -23.53
N LEU A 350 -4.99 3.86 -22.99
CA LEU A 350 -3.81 3.03 -23.30
C LEU A 350 -3.83 2.60 -24.76
N ARG A 351 -4.99 2.20 -25.27
CA ARG A 351 -5.16 1.85 -26.68
C ARG A 351 -4.81 3.03 -27.59
N ALA A 352 -5.36 4.21 -27.32
CA ALA A 352 -5.07 5.41 -28.11
C ALA A 352 -3.56 5.74 -28.10
N ARG A 353 -2.90 5.58 -26.96
CA ARG A 353 -1.43 5.76 -26.86
C ARG A 353 -0.64 4.73 -27.63
N LEU A 354 -1.06 3.46 -27.57
CA LEU A 354 -0.47 2.39 -28.34
C LEU A 354 -0.57 2.69 -29.84
N ALA A 355 -1.75 3.09 -30.34
CA ALA A 355 -1.96 3.46 -31.74
C ALA A 355 -1.03 4.59 -32.21
N VAL A 356 -1.00 5.71 -31.48
CA VAL A 356 -0.11 6.85 -31.79
C VAL A 356 1.37 6.43 -31.80
N SER A 357 1.78 5.56 -30.86
CA SER A 357 3.17 5.09 -30.77
C SER A 357 3.54 4.15 -31.93
N LEU A 358 2.56 3.44 -32.52
CA LEU A 358 2.79 2.50 -33.60
C LEU A 358 2.75 3.16 -35.00
N GLU A 359 2.02 4.25 -35.18
CA GLU A 359 1.87 4.94 -36.48
C GLU A 359 3.19 5.43 -37.10
N SER A 360 4.18 5.78 -36.28
CA SER A 360 5.45 6.38 -36.72
C SER A 360 6.67 5.48 -36.53
N SER A 361 6.45 4.20 -36.19
CA SER A 361 7.49 3.27 -35.75
C SER A 361 7.87 2.24 -36.83
N SER A 362 9.15 1.88 -36.88
CA SER A 362 9.63 0.71 -37.65
C SER A 362 9.07 -0.59 -37.08
N ASP A 363 9.11 -1.70 -37.82
CA ASP A 363 8.60 -2.99 -37.35
C ASP A 363 9.21 -3.45 -36.01
N ASP A 364 10.51 -3.21 -35.80
CA ASP A 364 11.17 -3.53 -34.53
C ASP A 364 10.69 -2.61 -33.40
N ALA A 365 10.62 -1.31 -33.64
CA ALA A 365 10.08 -0.36 -32.66
C ALA A 365 8.61 -0.65 -32.34
N ARG A 366 7.83 -1.14 -33.32
CA ARG A 366 6.45 -1.58 -33.09
C ARG A 366 6.36 -2.77 -32.15
N ARG A 367 7.29 -3.74 -32.27
CA ARG A 367 7.38 -4.87 -31.34
C ARG A 367 7.76 -4.41 -29.93
N ASP A 368 8.72 -3.49 -29.82
CA ASP A 368 9.15 -2.95 -28.52
C ASP A 368 8.02 -2.21 -27.79
N VAL A 369 7.28 -1.36 -28.52
CA VAL A 369 6.11 -0.64 -27.99
C VAL A 369 5.01 -1.63 -27.57
N ALA A 370 4.72 -2.64 -28.40
CA ALA A 370 3.72 -3.65 -28.08
C ALA A 370 4.14 -4.51 -26.86
N LEU A 371 5.43 -4.85 -26.73
CA LEU A 371 5.96 -5.53 -25.57
C LEU A 371 5.86 -4.66 -24.31
N ALA A 372 6.22 -3.39 -24.38
CA ALA A 372 6.09 -2.46 -23.27
C ALA A 372 4.63 -2.36 -22.78
N MET A 373 3.67 -2.31 -23.72
CA MET A 373 2.24 -2.34 -23.40
C MET A 373 1.81 -3.67 -22.76
N LEU A 374 2.28 -4.80 -23.28
CA LEU A 374 1.99 -6.10 -22.70
C LEU A 374 2.52 -6.21 -21.26
N THR A 375 3.74 -5.74 -21.01
CA THR A 375 4.35 -5.68 -19.68
C THR A 375 3.59 -4.73 -18.75
N GLU A 376 3.16 -3.56 -19.21
CA GLU A 376 2.36 -2.61 -18.41
C GLU A 376 1.06 -3.27 -17.94
N VAL A 377 0.32 -3.94 -18.85
CA VAL A 377 -0.91 -4.64 -18.49
C VAL A 377 -0.63 -5.84 -17.57
N ALA A 378 0.47 -6.56 -17.80
CA ALA A 378 0.88 -7.65 -16.91
C ALA A 378 1.18 -7.16 -15.49
N LEU A 379 1.80 -5.99 -15.33
CA LEU A 379 2.04 -5.37 -14.02
C LEU A 379 0.73 -4.92 -13.35
N LEU A 380 -0.25 -4.43 -14.11
CA LEU A 380 -1.58 -4.06 -13.59
C LEU A 380 -2.38 -5.27 -13.09
N LEU A 381 -2.26 -6.42 -13.77
CA LEU A 381 -3.04 -7.62 -13.48
C LEU A 381 -2.29 -8.65 -12.62
N GLY A 382 -0.99 -8.43 -12.37
CA GLY A 382 -0.10 -9.38 -11.71
C GLY A 382 -0.57 -9.80 -10.32
N ASP A 383 -0.95 -8.83 -9.48
CA ASP A 383 -1.46 -9.11 -8.13
C ASP A 383 -2.74 -9.95 -8.16
N VAL A 384 -3.67 -9.62 -9.06
CA VAL A 384 -4.94 -10.35 -9.21
C VAL A 384 -4.69 -11.80 -9.68
N LEU A 385 -3.80 -11.99 -10.65
CA LEU A 385 -3.44 -13.30 -11.15
C LEU A 385 -2.70 -14.14 -10.11
N ARG A 386 -1.76 -13.53 -9.37
CA ARG A 386 -1.07 -14.20 -8.25
C ARG A 386 -2.04 -14.59 -7.15
N ALA A 387 -2.98 -13.73 -6.76
CA ALA A 387 -3.98 -14.04 -5.75
C ALA A 387 -4.89 -15.21 -6.18
N ARG A 388 -5.36 -15.23 -7.44
CA ARG A 388 -6.13 -16.36 -7.98
C ARG A 388 -5.34 -17.66 -8.01
N ALA A 389 -4.08 -17.59 -8.41
CA ALA A 389 -3.19 -18.74 -8.43
C ALA A 389 -2.96 -19.30 -7.03
N GLN A 390 -2.68 -18.42 -6.06
CA GLN A 390 -2.51 -18.79 -4.65
C GLN A 390 -3.78 -19.44 -4.09
N ALA A 391 -4.96 -18.87 -4.34
CA ALA A 391 -6.23 -19.47 -3.92
C ALA A 391 -6.42 -20.87 -4.53
N SER A 392 -6.15 -21.03 -5.83
CA SER A 392 -6.24 -22.32 -6.50
C SER A 392 -5.26 -23.36 -5.95
N VAL A 393 -4.03 -22.95 -5.58
CA VAL A 393 -3.04 -23.86 -4.97
C VAL A 393 -3.43 -24.21 -3.54
N ALA A 394 -4.01 -23.27 -2.78
CA ALA A 394 -4.45 -23.50 -1.42
C ALA A 394 -5.62 -24.52 -1.33
N GLU A 395 -6.40 -24.67 -2.40
CA GLU A 395 -7.46 -25.68 -2.51
C GLU A 395 -6.92 -27.10 -2.76
N LEU A 396 -5.65 -27.25 -3.14
CA LEU A 396 -5.02 -28.56 -3.36
C LEU A 396 -4.73 -29.26 -2.03
N SER A 397 -4.61 -30.59 -2.07
CA SER A 397 -4.18 -31.35 -0.90
C SER A 397 -2.71 -31.05 -0.54
N GLU A 398 -2.34 -31.22 0.74
CA GLU A 398 -0.95 -30.98 1.19
C GLU A 398 0.12 -31.73 0.37
N PRO A 399 -0.07 -33.02 -0.03
CA PRO A 399 0.87 -33.70 -0.91
C PRO A 399 1.04 -33.04 -2.28
N GLU A 400 -0.04 -32.52 -2.87
CA GLU A 400 -0.01 -31.85 -4.17
C GLU A 400 0.69 -30.49 -4.07
N GLN A 401 0.42 -29.73 -3.00
CA GLN A 401 1.14 -28.48 -2.72
C GLN A 401 2.64 -28.73 -2.56
N ARG A 402 3.03 -29.79 -1.83
CA ARG A 402 4.43 -30.19 -1.65
C ARG A 402 5.09 -30.55 -2.99
N ALA A 403 4.41 -31.31 -3.84
CA ALA A 403 4.93 -31.69 -5.15
C ALA A 403 5.22 -30.47 -6.04
N LEU A 404 4.36 -29.44 -6.01
CA LEU A 404 4.57 -28.19 -6.74
C LEU A 404 5.82 -27.42 -6.27
N LEU A 405 6.16 -27.51 -4.98
CA LEU A 405 7.33 -26.86 -4.40
C LEU A 405 8.62 -27.62 -4.73
N GLU A 406 8.58 -28.95 -4.75
CA GLU A 406 9.76 -29.80 -4.95
C GLU A 406 10.16 -29.96 -6.42
N THR A 407 9.19 -29.97 -7.34
CA THR A 407 9.44 -30.19 -8.78
C THR A 407 8.69 -29.15 -9.62
N PRO A 408 9.21 -27.92 -9.73
CA PRO A 408 8.61 -26.92 -10.59
C PRO A 408 8.64 -27.39 -12.06
N ALA A 409 7.50 -27.28 -12.74
CA ALA A 409 7.37 -27.72 -14.13
C ALA A 409 8.25 -26.85 -15.08
N PRO A 410 8.87 -27.45 -16.11
CA PRO A 410 9.72 -26.71 -17.05
C PRO A 410 8.93 -25.67 -17.85
N ASP A 411 9.58 -24.55 -18.14
CA ASP A 411 8.95 -23.40 -18.80
C ASP A 411 9.21 -23.35 -20.33
N ALA A 412 8.59 -24.25 -21.08
CA ALA A 412 8.87 -24.37 -22.52
C ALA A 412 8.08 -23.40 -23.42
N ASP A 413 7.00 -22.78 -22.94
CA ASP A 413 6.05 -22.03 -23.79
C ASP A 413 5.95 -20.52 -23.48
N THR A 414 6.59 -19.99 -22.43
CA THR A 414 6.54 -18.55 -22.08
C THR A 414 6.92 -17.64 -23.24
N ALA A 415 8.09 -17.86 -23.86
CA ALA A 415 8.58 -16.99 -24.93
C ALA A 415 7.65 -16.99 -26.15
N ARG A 416 7.02 -18.14 -26.47
CA ARG A 416 6.08 -18.28 -27.58
C ARG A 416 4.80 -17.50 -27.31
N ALA A 417 4.23 -17.63 -26.10
CA ALA A 417 3.02 -16.90 -25.70
C ALA A 417 3.25 -15.38 -25.73
N ILE A 418 4.37 -14.90 -25.19
CA ILE A 418 4.74 -13.48 -25.23
C ILE A 418 4.87 -12.98 -26.67
N THR A 419 5.58 -13.73 -27.52
CA THR A 419 5.77 -13.34 -28.93
C THR A 419 4.44 -13.26 -29.69
N ALA A 420 3.53 -14.22 -29.47
CA ALA A 420 2.20 -14.21 -30.08
C ALA A 420 1.36 -13.01 -29.62
N ALA A 421 1.40 -12.69 -28.32
CA ALA A 421 0.72 -11.53 -27.74
C ALA A 421 1.24 -10.20 -28.29
N VAL A 422 2.56 -10.05 -28.42
CA VAL A 422 3.20 -8.87 -29.03
C VAL A 422 2.74 -8.69 -30.48
N ALA A 423 2.73 -9.78 -31.26
CA ALA A 423 2.24 -9.73 -32.64
C ALA A 423 0.76 -9.34 -32.72
N ALA A 424 -0.08 -9.87 -31.82
CA ALA A 424 -1.51 -9.54 -31.75
C ALA A 424 -1.76 -8.05 -31.41
N LEU A 425 -0.97 -7.47 -30.49
CA LEU A 425 -1.05 -6.05 -30.15
C LEU A 425 -0.55 -5.14 -31.29
N ALA A 426 0.59 -5.49 -31.90
CA ALA A 426 1.18 -4.69 -32.97
C ALA A 426 0.33 -4.66 -34.25
N ALA A 427 -0.48 -5.70 -34.50
CA ALA A 427 -1.32 -5.84 -35.69
C ALA A 427 -2.70 -5.15 -35.58
N ARG A 428 -3.16 -4.80 -34.37
CA ARG A 428 -4.54 -4.34 -34.10
C ARG A 428 -4.64 -2.92 -33.54
N ALA A 429 -3.58 -2.15 -33.64
CA ALA A 429 -3.55 -0.75 -33.23
C ALA A 429 -4.27 0.15 -34.24
#